data_AF-A0A2M7IJ15-F1
#
_entry.id   AF-A0A2M7IJ15-F1
#
_cell.length_a   1.000
_cell.length_b   1.000
_cell.length_c   1.000
_cell.angle_alpha   90.00
_cell.angle_beta   90.00
_cell.angle_gamma   90.00
#
_symmetry.space_group_name_H-M   'P 1'
#
loop_
_entity.id
_entity.type
_entity.pdbx_description
1 polymer ?
#
loop_
_entity_poly.entity_id
_entity_poly.type
_entity_poly.pdbx_seq_one_letter_code
_entity_poly.pdbx_strand_id
1 'polypeptide(L)'
;MDIQQPQSNINQPAEPNQPLKKKWLKFGLSIAVVIICLVATGVAVYWIMTEPTEENVTSVNVAKTDNTGLVPSGVEGWQTYRNEELGFEVKYPKNWEFSEGTNRVYFKEINKSYFIEGDEMDYAIALSFWPGDKDKLAADLEHRKNLYDGTIININIDSEEAFQITDYLETGTLFIHRGREFDLSVPYFGTSDDDSLREIYSKILSTFKFIK
;
A
#
# COMPACT_ATOMS: atom_id res chain seq x y z
N MET A 1 -68.05 -63.98 33.40
CA MET A 1 -68.23 -62.94 32.37
C MET A 1 -67.21 -63.24 31.29
N ASP A 2 -67.60 -64.11 30.36
CA ASP A 2 -66.78 -64.53 29.23
C ASP A 2 -66.91 -63.50 28.11
N ILE A 3 -65.79 -62.94 27.69
CA ILE A 3 -65.73 -61.95 26.61
C ILE A 3 -65.32 -62.71 25.34
N GLN A 4 -66.28 -62.90 24.44
CA GLN A 4 -66.06 -63.47 23.12
C GLN A 4 -65.11 -62.59 22.29
N GLN A 5 -64.10 -63.20 21.70
CA GLN A 5 -63.24 -62.58 20.69
C GLN A 5 -63.97 -62.51 19.33
N PRO A 6 -63.91 -61.39 18.60
CA PRO A 6 -64.46 -61.31 17.26
C PRO A 6 -63.52 -61.93 16.21
N GLN A 7 -64.12 -62.72 15.32
CA GLN A 7 -63.45 -63.45 14.24
C GLN A 7 -62.95 -62.52 13.12
N SER A 8 -61.74 -62.80 12.63
CA SER A 8 -61.13 -62.13 11.48
C SER A 8 -61.75 -62.62 10.17
N ASN A 9 -62.43 -61.71 9.47
CA ASN A 9 -62.94 -61.95 8.13
C ASN A 9 -61.80 -61.82 7.10
N ILE A 10 -61.26 -62.96 6.67
CA ILE A 10 -60.28 -63.07 5.59
C ILE A 10 -61.08 -63.28 4.31
N ASN A 11 -61.25 -62.23 3.50
CA ASN A 11 -61.47 -62.30 2.04
C ASN A 11 -61.80 -60.89 1.50
N GLN A 12 -60.77 -60.15 1.10
CA GLN A 12 -60.91 -58.96 0.26
C GLN A 12 -59.92 -59.12 -0.91
N PRO A 13 -60.38 -59.07 -2.18
CA PRO A 13 -59.49 -59.25 -3.32
C PRO A 13 -58.50 -58.09 -3.40
N ALA A 14 -57.22 -58.39 -3.61
CA ALA A 14 -56.19 -57.38 -3.82
C ALA A 14 -56.48 -56.58 -5.10
N GLU A 15 -56.60 -55.26 -4.97
CA GLU A 15 -56.61 -54.35 -6.12
C GLU A 15 -55.27 -54.43 -6.88
N PRO A 16 -55.29 -54.34 -8.22
CA PRO A 16 -54.08 -54.32 -9.01
C PRO A 16 -53.30 -53.01 -8.77
N ASN A 17 -52.09 -53.13 -8.22
CA ASN A 17 -51.14 -52.04 -8.03
C ASN A 17 -50.89 -51.31 -9.35
N GLN A 18 -51.45 -50.10 -9.48
CA GLN A 18 -51.12 -49.19 -10.57
C GLN A 18 -49.71 -48.61 -10.35
N PRO A 19 -48.83 -48.61 -11.36
CA PRO A 19 -47.51 -48.01 -11.24
C PRO A 19 -47.65 -46.49 -11.04
N LEU A 20 -47.11 -46.00 -9.92
CA LEU A 20 -46.94 -44.58 -9.62
C LEU A 20 -46.19 -43.90 -10.78
N LYS A 21 -46.95 -43.24 -11.67
CA LYS A 21 -46.42 -42.50 -12.81
C LYS A 21 -45.55 -41.34 -12.31
N LYS A 22 -44.25 -41.43 -12.60
CA LYS A 22 -43.21 -40.38 -12.47
C LYS A 22 -43.68 -39.02 -13.00
N LYS A 23 -44.20 -38.15 -12.13
CA LYS A 23 -44.35 -36.70 -12.38
C LYS A 23 -43.37 -35.83 -11.57
N TRP A 24 -42.67 -36.39 -10.59
CA TRP A 24 -41.73 -35.66 -9.73
C TRP A 24 -40.34 -35.45 -10.35
N LEU A 25 -39.99 -36.19 -11.40
CA LEU A 25 -38.68 -36.08 -12.05
C LEU A 25 -38.51 -34.75 -12.84
N LYS A 26 -39.61 -34.10 -13.24
CA LYS A 26 -39.55 -32.83 -13.98
C LYS A 26 -39.44 -31.60 -13.07
N PHE A 27 -39.90 -31.69 -11.82
CA PHE A 27 -39.77 -30.59 -10.85
C PHE A 27 -38.35 -30.51 -10.26
N GLY A 28 -37.72 -31.65 -9.95
CA GLY A 28 -36.33 -31.67 -9.46
C GLY A 28 -35.32 -31.15 -10.50
N LEU A 29 -35.52 -31.48 -11.78
CA LEU A 29 -34.65 -31.00 -12.87
C LEU A 29 -34.72 -29.47 -13.04
N SER A 30 -35.91 -28.88 -12.90
CA SER A 30 -36.08 -27.43 -13.05
C SER A 30 -35.38 -26.65 -11.93
N ILE A 31 -35.40 -27.17 -10.70
CA ILE A 31 -34.72 -26.52 -9.56
C ILE A 31 -33.20 -26.63 -9.70
N ALA A 32 -32.68 -27.78 -10.14
CA ALA A 32 -31.26 -27.96 -10.38
C ALA A 32 -30.71 -27.00 -11.45
N VAL A 33 -31.47 -26.76 -12.53
CA VAL A 33 -31.07 -25.81 -13.59
C VAL A 33 -31.02 -24.37 -13.06
N VAL A 34 -32.00 -23.96 -12.24
CA VAL A 34 -32.01 -22.60 -11.65
C VAL A 34 -30.81 -22.38 -10.72
N ILE A 35 -30.45 -23.38 -9.91
CA ILE A 35 -29.27 -23.29 -9.02
C ILE A 35 -27.98 -23.19 -9.84
N ILE A 36 -27.83 -23.99 -10.90
CA ILE A 36 -26.64 -23.93 -11.78
C ILE A 36 -26.54 -22.54 -12.45
N CYS A 37 -27.67 -21.98 -12.91
CA CYS A 37 -27.68 -20.63 -13.48
C CYS A 37 -27.24 -19.57 -12.46
N LEU A 38 -27.69 -19.65 -11.20
CA LEU A 38 -27.30 -18.71 -10.14
C LEU A 38 -25.82 -18.81 -9.75
N VAL A 39 -25.27 -20.03 -9.70
CA VAL A 39 -23.84 -20.23 -9.44
C VAL A 39 -23.00 -19.71 -10.60
N ALA A 40 -23.42 -19.95 -11.85
CA ALA A 40 -22.71 -19.46 -13.03
C ALA A 40 -22.69 -17.92 -13.11
N THR A 41 -23.81 -17.24 -12.80
CA THR A 41 -23.83 -15.77 -12.71
C THR A 41 -22.98 -15.25 -11.55
N GLY A 42 -23.01 -15.91 -10.39
CA GLY A 42 -22.15 -15.53 -9.26
C GLY A 42 -20.66 -15.60 -9.59
N VAL A 43 -20.22 -16.68 -10.26
CA VAL A 43 -18.83 -16.84 -10.68
C VAL A 43 -18.43 -15.81 -11.74
N ALA A 44 -19.31 -15.53 -12.72
CA ALA A 44 -19.04 -14.55 -13.76
C ALA A 44 -18.91 -13.12 -13.20
N VAL A 45 -19.79 -12.74 -12.27
CA VAL A 45 -19.71 -11.43 -11.59
C VAL A 45 -18.45 -11.33 -10.74
N TYR A 46 -18.10 -12.40 -10.01
CA TYR A 46 -16.87 -12.43 -9.22
C TYR A 46 -15.64 -12.23 -10.11
N TRP A 47 -15.55 -12.92 -11.25
CA TRP A 47 -14.44 -12.74 -12.19
C TRP A 47 -14.33 -11.32 -12.73
N ILE A 48 -15.44 -10.71 -13.16
CA ILE A 48 -15.47 -9.31 -13.65
C ILE A 48 -15.07 -8.30 -12.56
N MET A 49 -15.39 -8.57 -11.29
CA MET A 49 -14.99 -7.71 -10.17
C MET A 49 -13.54 -7.94 -9.70
N THR A 50 -12.97 -9.13 -9.95
CA THR A 50 -11.60 -9.47 -9.55
C THR A 50 -10.56 -9.32 -10.64
N GLU A 51 -10.95 -9.07 -11.89
CA GLU A 51 -10.01 -8.65 -12.93
C GLU A 51 -9.43 -7.29 -12.51
N PRO A 52 -8.11 -7.20 -12.25
CA PRO A 52 -7.47 -5.92 -12.02
C PRO A 52 -7.66 -5.12 -13.31
N THR A 53 -8.40 -4.02 -13.23
CA THR A 53 -8.46 -3.04 -14.31
C THR A 53 -7.03 -2.69 -14.68
N GLU A 54 -6.54 -3.17 -15.82
CA GLU A 54 -5.29 -2.67 -16.40
C GLU A 54 -5.57 -1.23 -16.82
N GLU A 55 -5.37 -0.30 -15.87
CA GLU A 55 -5.29 1.10 -16.20
C GLU A 55 -4.14 1.28 -17.18
N ASN A 56 -4.48 1.74 -18.38
CA ASN A 56 -3.53 2.19 -19.37
C ASN A 56 -2.87 3.46 -18.82
N VAL A 57 -1.88 3.29 -17.94
CA VAL A 57 -1.04 4.36 -17.42
C VAL A 57 -0.30 4.92 -18.63
N THR A 58 -0.78 6.06 -19.11
CA THR A 58 -0.08 6.86 -20.10
C THR A 58 1.21 7.32 -19.45
N SER A 59 2.31 6.64 -19.76
CA SER A 59 3.65 7.04 -19.34
C SER A 59 3.92 8.46 -19.84
N VAL A 60 3.83 9.45 -18.96
CA VAL A 60 4.38 10.77 -19.22
C VAL A 60 5.89 10.58 -19.31
N ASN A 61 6.45 10.78 -20.50
CA ASN A 61 7.89 10.87 -20.71
C ASN A 61 8.38 12.14 -19.99
N VAL A 62 8.65 12.04 -18.69
CA VAL A 62 9.42 13.03 -17.96
C VAL A 62 10.86 12.87 -18.40
N ALA A 63 11.39 13.92 -19.03
CA ALA A 63 12.74 13.95 -19.54
C ALA A 63 13.73 13.47 -18.46
N LYS A 64 14.49 12.42 -18.79
CA LYS A 64 15.62 11.93 -18.01
C LYS A 64 16.67 13.04 -17.92
N THR A 65 16.71 13.72 -16.78
CA THR A 65 17.78 14.66 -16.46
C THR A 65 19.03 13.84 -16.11
N ASP A 66 20.03 13.87 -16.98
CA ASP A 66 21.35 13.27 -16.73
C ASP A 66 22.02 14.00 -15.55
N ASN A 67 21.98 13.39 -14.36
CA ASN A 67 22.74 13.84 -13.20
C ASN A 67 24.21 13.39 -13.32
N THR A 68 24.92 13.94 -14.31
CA THR A 68 26.37 13.78 -14.43
C THR A 68 27.07 14.81 -13.53
N GLY A 69 27.43 14.42 -12.31
CA GLY A 69 28.53 15.03 -11.54
C GLY A 69 28.42 16.52 -11.14
N LEU A 70 27.27 17.17 -11.32
CA LEU A 70 27.04 18.52 -10.79
C LEU A 70 26.68 18.38 -9.32
N VAL A 71 27.56 18.87 -8.44
CA VAL A 71 27.14 19.18 -7.07
C VAL A 71 25.94 20.13 -7.20
N PRO A 72 24.77 19.81 -6.61
CA PRO A 72 23.63 20.71 -6.63
C PRO A 72 24.07 22.08 -6.12
N SER A 73 23.87 23.14 -6.91
CA SER A 73 24.24 24.49 -6.46
C SER A 73 23.50 24.84 -5.17
N GLY A 74 24.20 25.36 -4.17
CA GLY A 74 23.60 25.70 -2.87
C GLY A 74 23.74 24.65 -1.77
N VAL A 75 24.53 23.59 -1.99
CA VAL A 75 24.98 22.67 -0.92
C VAL A 75 26.46 22.81 -0.57
N GLU A 76 27.09 23.93 -0.96
CA GLU A 76 28.48 24.20 -0.61
C GLU A 76 28.63 24.31 0.92
N GLY A 77 29.60 23.59 1.48
CA GLY A 77 29.87 23.60 2.93
C GLY A 77 28.92 22.74 3.78
N TRP A 78 27.96 22.03 3.18
CA TRP A 78 27.15 21.02 3.86
C TRP A 78 28.00 19.87 4.41
N GLN A 79 27.55 19.29 5.51
CA GLN A 79 28.14 18.10 6.12
C GLN A 79 27.65 16.83 5.42
N THR A 80 28.35 15.71 5.62
CA THR A 80 27.98 14.41 5.02
C THR A 80 27.69 13.40 6.11
N TYR A 81 26.49 12.84 6.05
CA TYR A 81 26.10 11.65 6.79
C TYR A 81 26.35 10.43 5.91
N ARG A 82 27.01 9.40 6.45
CA ARG A 82 27.36 8.19 5.71
C ARG A 82 27.16 6.97 6.58
N ASN A 83 26.35 6.02 6.09
CA ASN A 83 26.09 4.76 6.77
C ASN A 83 26.55 3.59 5.88
N GLU A 84 27.69 2.99 6.23
CA GLU A 84 28.27 1.88 5.45
C GLU A 84 27.45 0.59 5.54
N GLU A 85 26.80 0.34 6.68
CA GLU A 85 25.98 -0.87 6.89
C GLU A 85 24.72 -0.84 6.02
N LEU A 86 24.09 0.34 5.91
CA LEU A 86 22.90 0.55 5.09
C LEU A 86 23.23 0.90 3.64
N GLY A 87 24.50 1.22 3.35
CA GLY A 87 25.00 1.42 1.98
C GLY A 87 24.57 2.74 1.35
N PHE A 88 24.51 3.85 2.11
CA PHE A 88 24.19 5.16 1.56
C PHE A 88 24.98 6.31 2.19
N GLU A 89 25.04 7.43 1.47
CA GLU A 89 25.48 8.72 1.98
C GLU A 89 24.51 9.84 1.54
N VAL A 90 24.40 10.87 2.36
CA VAL A 90 23.58 12.05 2.10
C VAL A 90 24.23 13.29 2.75
N LYS A 91 24.02 14.47 2.17
CA LYS A 91 24.48 15.72 2.77
C LYS A 91 23.36 16.44 3.52
N TYR A 92 23.74 17.19 4.54
CA TYR A 92 22.83 18.03 5.33
C TYR A 92 23.50 19.37 5.71
N PRO A 93 22.72 20.43 6.05
CA PRO A 93 23.27 21.75 6.32
C PRO A 93 24.28 21.77 7.48
N LYS A 94 25.25 22.70 7.44
CA LYS A 94 26.34 22.76 8.42
C LYS A 94 25.89 23.12 9.84
N ASN A 95 24.84 23.92 9.95
CA ASN A 95 24.21 24.36 11.21
C ASN A 95 23.14 23.37 11.71
N TRP A 96 23.09 22.17 11.12
CA TRP A 96 22.17 21.12 11.54
C TRP A 96 22.95 20.04 12.28
N GLU A 97 22.22 19.35 13.13
CA GLU A 97 22.66 18.15 13.83
C GLU A 97 21.82 16.96 13.40
N PHE A 98 22.31 15.75 13.68
CA PHE A 98 21.56 14.52 13.46
C PHE A 98 21.57 13.64 14.70
N SER A 99 20.53 12.82 14.84
CA SER A 99 20.46 11.75 15.84
C SER A 99 20.07 10.44 15.17
N GLU A 100 20.67 9.35 15.62
CA GLU A 100 20.40 8.01 15.09
C GLU A 100 19.56 7.21 16.08
N GLY A 101 18.53 6.55 15.56
CA GLY A 101 17.79 5.50 16.24
C GLY A 101 17.99 4.15 15.54
N THR A 102 17.32 3.12 16.04
CA THR A 102 17.42 1.75 15.51
C THR A 102 17.10 1.65 14.02
N ASN A 103 16.13 2.42 13.55
CA ASN A 103 15.58 2.34 12.20
C ASN A 103 15.34 3.71 11.56
N ARG A 104 15.95 4.76 12.11
CA ARG A 104 15.72 6.16 11.72
C ARG A 104 16.97 7.02 11.95
N VAL A 105 17.15 8.02 11.10
CA VAL A 105 18.05 9.15 11.31
C VAL A 105 17.23 10.43 11.27
N TYR A 106 17.37 11.27 12.28
CA TYR A 106 16.69 12.56 12.36
C TYR A 106 17.67 13.67 12.06
N PHE A 107 17.21 14.71 11.38
CA PHE A 107 17.97 15.93 11.09
C PHE A 107 17.19 17.15 11.57
N LYS A 108 17.87 18.07 12.26
CA LYS A 108 17.29 19.36 12.68
C LYS A 108 18.33 20.46 12.76
N GLU A 109 17.87 21.71 12.67
CA GLU A 109 18.72 22.87 12.96
C GLU A 109 19.07 22.95 14.45
N ILE A 110 20.33 23.29 14.75
CA ILE A 110 20.83 23.40 16.13
C ILE A 110 20.06 24.50 16.87
N ASN A 111 19.58 24.20 18.08
CA ASN A 111 18.76 25.08 18.94
C ASN A 111 17.40 25.49 18.35
N LYS A 112 16.89 24.77 17.34
CA LYS A 112 15.56 24.98 16.79
C LYS A 112 14.62 23.86 17.23
N SER A 113 13.47 24.24 17.78
CA SER A 113 12.37 23.33 18.10
C SER A 113 11.32 23.41 17.01
N TYR A 114 10.76 22.25 16.65
CA TYR A 114 9.66 22.13 15.70
C TYR A 114 8.44 21.62 16.44
N PHE A 115 7.24 21.97 15.99
CA PHE A 115 6.01 21.58 16.67
C PHE A 115 4.97 21.07 15.68
N ILE A 116 4.31 19.96 16.00
CA ILE A 116 3.15 19.45 15.27
C ILE A 116 2.00 19.35 16.25
N GLU A 117 0.88 20.02 15.97
CA GLU A 117 -0.31 20.01 16.84
C GLU A 117 -0.04 20.43 18.30
N GLY A 118 1.04 21.17 18.55
CA GLY A 118 1.46 21.61 19.88
C GLY A 118 2.47 20.71 20.59
N ASP A 119 2.75 19.52 20.03
CA ASP A 119 3.78 18.62 20.52
C ASP A 119 5.15 18.98 19.90
N GLU A 120 6.16 19.07 20.76
CA GLU A 120 7.54 19.34 20.33
C GLU A 120 8.12 18.12 19.61
N MET A 121 8.68 18.37 18.42
CA MET A 121 9.34 17.39 17.58
C MET A 121 10.85 17.55 17.67
N ASP A 122 11.54 16.45 17.90
CA ASP A 122 13.02 16.41 17.94
C ASP A 122 13.69 16.37 16.56
N TYR A 123 12.93 16.59 15.48
CA TYR A 123 13.41 16.54 14.11
C TYR A 123 12.64 17.49 13.20
N ALA A 124 13.32 17.90 12.12
CA ALA A 124 12.71 18.62 10.99
C ALA A 124 12.52 17.70 9.78
N ILE A 125 13.48 16.81 9.56
CA ILE A 125 13.51 15.84 8.46
C ILE A 125 13.91 14.49 9.05
N ALA A 126 13.25 13.42 8.64
CA ALA A 126 13.55 12.06 9.07
C ALA A 126 13.91 11.19 7.88
N LEU A 127 14.93 10.34 8.02
CA LEU A 127 15.22 9.23 7.13
C LEU A 127 14.94 7.93 7.88
N SER A 128 13.82 7.30 7.59
CA SER A 128 13.42 6.02 8.15
C SER A 128 13.78 4.86 7.23
N PHE A 129 14.00 3.67 7.79
CA PHE A 129 14.30 2.48 7.00
C PHE A 129 13.82 1.20 7.68
N TRP A 130 13.32 0.25 6.90
CA TRP A 130 12.82 -1.05 7.38
C TRP A 130 13.00 -2.15 6.32
N PRO A 131 12.79 -3.44 6.64
CA PRO A 131 12.78 -4.49 5.62
C PRO A 131 11.76 -4.17 4.52
N GLY A 132 12.25 -4.02 3.29
CA GLY A 132 11.45 -3.54 2.17
C GLY A 132 10.89 -4.68 1.33
N ASP A 133 9.66 -4.50 0.87
CA ASP A 133 8.96 -5.39 -0.05
C ASP A 133 8.28 -4.53 -1.11
N LYS A 134 8.62 -4.74 -2.38
CA LYS A 134 8.12 -3.90 -3.48
C LYS A 134 6.60 -3.95 -3.62
N ASP A 135 6.02 -5.12 -3.37
CA ASP A 135 4.57 -5.30 -3.48
C ASP A 135 3.85 -4.57 -2.35
N LYS A 136 4.46 -4.53 -1.15
CA LYS A 136 3.93 -3.75 -0.02
C LYS A 136 4.09 -2.25 -0.24
N LEU A 137 5.24 -1.79 -0.73
CA LEU A 137 5.45 -0.38 -1.02
C LEU A 137 4.39 0.15 -2.00
N ALA A 138 4.09 -0.60 -3.07
CA ALA A 138 3.04 -0.21 -4.01
C ALA A 138 1.65 -0.13 -3.35
N ALA A 139 1.31 -1.10 -2.51
CA ALA A 139 0.05 -1.09 -1.76
C ALA A 139 -0.03 0.07 -0.75
N ASP A 140 1.07 0.38 -0.06
CA ASP A 140 1.14 1.45 0.93
C ASP A 140 1.05 2.83 0.26
N LEU A 141 1.70 3.01 -0.89
CA LEU A 141 1.58 4.22 -1.71
C LEU A 141 0.13 4.45 -2.16
N GLU A 142 -0.53 3.43 -2.70
CA GLU A 142 -1.93 3.54 -3.13
C GLU A 142 -2.87 3.76 -1.94
N HIS A 143 -2.60 3.14 -0.79
CA HIS A 143 -3.35 3.38 0.43
C HIS A 143 -3.22 4.83 0.90
N ARG A 144 -2.00 5.37 0.98
CA ARG A 144 -1.74 6.76 1.38
C ARG A 144 -2.40 7.76 0.44
N LYS A 145 -2.28 7.55 -0.87
CA LYS A 145 -2.93 8.38 -1.89
C LYS A 145 -4.43 8.48 -1.66
N ASN A 146 -5.09 7.33 -1.46
CA ASN A 146 -6.55 7.28 -1.28
C ASN A 146 -7.01 7.82 0.09
N LEU A 147 -6.22 7.62 1.14
CA LEU A 147 -6.58 8.04 2.49
C LEU A 147 -6.42 9.55 2.70
N TYR A 148 -5.39 10.15 2.11
CA TYR A 148 -4.97 11.52 2.41
C TYR A 148 -5.10 12.49 1.23
N ASP A 149 -5.74 12.06 0.13
CA ASP A 149 -5.82 12.82 -1.14
C ASP A 149 -4.43 13.27 -1.62
N GLY A 150 -3.46 12.35 -1.45
CA GLY A 150 -2.05 12.61 -1.71
C GLY A 150 -1.73 12.60 -3.21
N THR A 151 -0.69 13.33 -3.58
CA THR A 151 -0.11 13.26 -4.93
C THR A 151 1.13 12.37 -4.90
N ILE A 152 1.25 11.49 -5.91
CA ILE A 152 2.42 10.62 -6.09
C ILE A 152 3.08 10.97 -7.41
N ILE A 153 4.39 11.19 -7.38
CA ILE A 153 5.22 11.35 -8.57
C ILE A 153 6.37 10.34 -8.55
N ASN A 154 6.66 9.78 -9.72
CA ASN A 154 7.82 8.91 -9.89
C ASN A 154 9.05 9.78 -10.13
N ILE A 155 10.10 9.53 -9.36
CA ILE A 155 11.40 10.19 -9.49
C ILE A 155 12.50 9.12 -9.47
N ASN A 156 13.74 9.54 -9.71
CA ASN A 156 14.90 8.67 -9.55
C ASN A 156 15.80 9.25 -8.46
N ILE A 157 16.26 8.40 -7.55
CA ILE A 157 17.29 8.72 -6.57
C ILE A 157 18.54 7.92 -6.93
N ASP A 158 19.57 8.63 -7.36
CA ASP A 158 20.78 8.04 -7.94
C ASP A 158 20.45 7.11 -9.13
N SER A 159 20.42 5.79 -8.92
CA SER A 159 20.07 4.79 -9.93
C SER A 159 18.84 3.95 -9.58
N GLU A 160 18.15 4.27 -8.47
CA GLU A 160 16.96 3.56 -8.01
C GLU A 160 15.69 4.36 -8.35
N GLU A 161 14.65 3.63 -8.72
CA GLU A 161 13.29 4.16 -8.83
C GLU A 161 12.79 4.55 -7.43
N ALA A 162 12.17 5.72 -7.34
CA ALA A 162 11.64 6.26 -6.10
C ALA A 162 10.30 6.96 -6.33
N PHE A 163 9.51 7.06 -5.26
CA PHE A 163 8.18 7.64 -5.27
C PHE A 163 8.14 8.79 -4.29
N GLN A 164 7.91 10.00 -4.79
CA GLN A 164 7.67 11.14 -3.91
C GLN A 164 6.17 11.30 -3.71
N ILE A 165 5.76 11.31 -2.44
CA ILE A 165 4.38 11.53 -2.00
C ILE A 165 4.29 12.89 -1.30
N THR A 166 3.25 13.65 -1.64
CA THR A 166 2.89 14.88 -0.91
C THR A 166 1.42 14.80 -0.54
N ASP A 167 1.15 14.82 0.75
CA ASP A 167 -0.19 14.83 1.33
C ASP A 167 -0.28 15.97 2.36
N TYR A 168 -1.37 16.03 3.16
CA TYR A 168 -1.53 17.09 4.15
C TYR A 168 -0.67 16.89 5.42
N LEU A 169 -0.10 15.70 5.61
CA LEU A 169 0.73 15.38 6.77
C LEU A 169 2.20 15.66 6.50
N GLU A 170 2.69 15.35 5.30
CA GLU A 170 4.12 15.45 4.97
C GLU A 170 4.41 15.47 3.46
N THR A 171 5.67 15.76 3.14
CA THR A 171 6.28 15.37 1.87
C THR A 171 7.31 14.27 2.14
N GLY A 172 7.14 13.10 1.53
CA GLY A 172 8.01 11.93 1.69
C GLY A 172 8.57 11.43 0.36
N THR A 173 9.73 10.79 0.37
CA THR A 173 10.28 10.05 -0.78
C THR A 173 10.61 8.64 -0.34
N LEU A 174 9.94 7.67 -0.96
CA LEU A 174 10.04 6.25 -0.69
C LEU A 174 10.79 5.53 -1.80
N PHE A 175 11.71 4.64 -1.45
CA PHE A 175 12.44 3.80 -2.41
C PHE A 175 12.96 2.53 -1.76
N ILE A 176 13.24 1.51 -2.58
CA ILE A 176 13.81 0.25 -2.12
C ILE A 176 15.23 0.11 -2.65
N HIS A 177 16.18 -0.13 -1.75
CA HIS A 177 17.55 -0.46 -2.08
C HIS A 177 18.02 -1.67 -1.26
N ARG A 178 18.58 -2.69 -1.94
CA ARG A 178 19.10 -3.93 -1.31
C ARG A 178 18.10 -4.61 -0.35
N GLY A 179 16.82 -4.63 -0.71
CA GLY A 179 15.76 -5.26 0.09
C GLY A 179 15.38 -4.48 1.36
N ARG A 180 15.78 -3.21 1.46
CA ARG A 180 15.32 -2.28 2.50
C ARG A 180 14.53 -1.17 1.85
N GLU A 181 13.45 -0.79 2.50
CA GLU A 181 12.69 0.40 2.16
C GLU A 181 13.26 1.57 2.95
N PHE A 182 13.37 2.71 2.28
CA PHE A 182 13.79 3.98 2.84
C PHE A 182 12.66 4.98 2.63
N ASP A 183 12.43 5.80 3.64
CA ASP A 183 11.48 6.91 3.62
C ASP A 183 12.18 8.15 4.16
N LEU A 184 12.53 9.07 3.27
CA LEU A 184 12.98 10.41 3.64
C LEU A 184 11.75 11.31 3.67
N SER A 185 11.38 11.87 4.82
CA SER A 185 10.20 12.72 4.95
C SER A 185 10.44 14.03 5.69
N VAL A 186 9.66 15.04 5.31
CA VAL A 186 9.53 16.34 5.98
C VAL A 186 8.06 16.55 6.36
N PRO A 187 7.71 16.56 7.65
CA PRO A 187 6.36 16.83 8.10
C PRO A 187 5.88 18.23 7.72
N TYR A 188 4.56 18.39 7.64
CA TYR A 188 3.93 19.69 7.60
C TYR A 188 3.75 20.21 9.03
N PHE A 189 4.52 21.22 9.41
CA PHE A 189 4.47 21.79 10.75
C PHE A 189 3.36 22.85 10.89
N GLY A 190 2.76 23.29 9.77
CA GLY A 190 1.76 24.35 9.76
C GLY A 190 2.37 25.71 10.09
N THR A 191 3.64 25.92 9.74
CA THR A 191 4.42 27.12 10.08
C THR A 191 4.97 27.81 8.84
N SER A 192 5.45 29.05 9.00
CA SER A 192 6.16 29.77 7.93
C SER A 192 7.45 29.07 7.49
N ASP A 193 7.94 28.10 8.25
CA ASP A 193 9.18 27.38 7.95
C ASP A 193 8.97 26.24 6.95
N ASP A 194 7.73 25.80 6.68
CA ASP A 194 7.45 24.61 5.87
C ASP A 194 8.04 24.71 4.46
N ASP A 195 7.98 25.88 3.82
CA ASP A 195 8.56 26.09 2.49
C ASP A 195 10.10 25.98 2.52
N SER A 196 10.73 26.54 3.56
CA SER A 196 12.18 26.47 3.74
C SER A 196 12.65 25.04 4.03
N LEU A 197 11.87 24.29 4.81
CA LEU A 197 12.16 22.90 5.13
C LEU A 197 12.00 22.00 3.90
N ARG A 198 10.98 22.22 3.08
CA ARG A 198 10.83 21.52 1.79
C ARG A 198 11.97 21.80 0.82
N GLU A 199 12.48 23.05 0.80
CA GLU A 199 13.67 23.37 0.01
C GLU A 199 14.91 22.62 0.51
N ILE A 200 15.13 22.60 1.83
CA ILE A 200 16.24 21.85 2.44
C ILE A 200 16.10 20.35 2.18
N TYR A 201 14.89 19.79 2.35
CA TYR A 201 14.56 18.41 2.04
C TYR A 201 14.89 18.06 0.59
N SER A 202 14.48 18.89 -0.37
CA SER A 202 14.78 18.69 -1.79
C SER A 202 16.29 18.69 -2.06
N LYS A 203 17.03 19.59 -1.39
CA LYS A 203 18.50 19.62 -1.46
C LYS A 203 19.14 18.38 -0.82
N ILE A 204 18.69 17.93 0.34
CA ILE A 204 19.14 16.67 0.97
C ILE A 204 18.94 15.52 -0.01
N LEU A 205 17.72 15.37 -0.53
CA LEU A 205 17.36 14.33 -1.49
C LEU A 205 18.24 14.34 -2.74
N SER A 206 18.56 15.53 -3.27
CA SER A 206 19.44 15.68 -4.44
C SER A 206 20.90 15.25 -4.21
N THR A 207 21.30 15.08 -2.94
CA THR A 207 22.66 14.64 -2.57
C THR A 207 22.74 13.17 -2.18
N PHE A 208 21.60 12.48 -2.16
CA PHE A 208 21.50 11.09 -1.76
C PHE A 208 22.23 10.19 -2.77
N LYS A 209 23.06 9.27 -2.28
CA LYS A 209 23.83 8.33 -3.11
C LYS A 209 23.92 6.97 -2.44
N PHE A 210 23.83 5.92 -3.25
CA PHE A 210 24.12 4.57 -2.77
C PHE A 210 25.60 4.25 -2.87
N ILE A 211 26.11 3.60 -1.84
CA ILE A 211 27.49 3.13 -1.77
C ILE A 211 27.52 1.75 -2.43
N LYS A 212 28.45 1.58 -3.37
CA LYS A 212 28.66 0.32 -4.09
C LYS A 212 29.24 -0.74 -3.17
#